data_AF-A0A7X5X966-F1
#
_entry.id   AF-A0A7X5X966-F1
#
_cell.length_a   1.000
_cell.length_b   1.000
_cell.length_c   1.000
_cell.angle_alpha   90.00
_cell.angle_beta   90.00
_cell.angle_gamma   90.00
#
_symmetry.space_group_name_H-M   'P 1'
#
loop_
_entity.id
_entity.type
_entity.pdbx_description
1 polymer ?
#
loop_
_entity_poly.entity_id
_entity_poly.type
_entity_poly.pdbx_seq_one_letter_code
_entity_poly.pdbx_strand_id
1 'polypeptide(L)'
;MPDQRSGPGPRPPDRDRLAPPPDSADEHPAERPDPPSRARTAHLWIAPIALATLLGSLVAVLALTFRGDDFHTAPGALSLHYAIAWALFAAAAWTVRRLGARQAAVFVLVGGAAIAATGLLAPPRTSTDAYRYAWDGRVQAAGISPYDYAPEDPALASLRDRWLFPKGPACHGPDRAPVRPAPERPETERPEARHPEAGRPTPERAAPGRPIPGGPALGGTHPRADPAPDHAHSAPGSAEPQCTRLNRPSVHTIYPPAAEGYFLLVHRSAPSGSTLLPLQTGGALLSVATTAVLLVAARRRRDPRLATARAALWAWCPAVPVEAVNNAHIDALGVLLTVAGLIAVPRRRALGGALLGAATAAKLLPAVALPGALSGVLARATKPGEPHT
;
A
#
# COMPACT_ATOMS: atom_id res chain seq x y z
N MET A 1 -76.11 -50.62 -63.45
CA MET A 1 -76.96 -49.45 -63.18
C MET A 1 -76.22 -48.54 -62.21
N PRO A 2 -76.07 -47.22 -62.44
CA PRO A 2 -76.07 -46.43 -63.70
C PRO A 2 -74.63 -45.91 -64.05
N ASP A 3 -74.23 -45.71 -65.31
CA ASP A 3 -74.50 -44.59 -66.28
C ASP A 3 -73.65 -43.33 -65.93
N GLN A 4 -72.79 -42.71 -66.78
CA GLN A 4 -72.93 -42.15 -68.16
C GLN A 4 -71.51 -41.95 -68.80
N ARG A 5 -71.22 -42.21 -70.10
CA ARG A 5 -71.34 -41.34 -71.34
C ARG A 5 -70.75 -39.91 -71.18
N SER A 6 -69.95 -39.27 -72.05
CA SER A 6 -69.34 -39.50 -73.38
C SER A 6 -68.35 -38.36 -73.76
N GLY A 7 -67.19 -38.68 -74.39
CA GLY A 7 -66.46 -37.94 -75.46
C GLY A 7 -65.69 -36.63 -75.16
N PRO A 8 -64.91 -36.06 -76.12
CA PRO A 8 -63.99 -36.65 -77.13
C PRO A 8 -62.51 -36.15 -76.95
N GLY A 9 -61.51 -36.87 -77.48
CA GLY A 9 -60.12 -36.34 -77.60
C GLY A 9 -59.90 -35.50 -78.88
N PRO A 10 -58.67 -35.13 -79.29
CA PRO A 10 -57.47 -34.71 -78.55
C PRO A 10 -56.95 -33.32 -79.02
N ARG A 11 -56.00 -32.68 -78.31
CA ARG A 11 -55.12 -31.63 -78.90
C ARG A 11 -53.70 -31.74 -78.33
N PRO A 12 -52.64 -31.76 -79.17
CA PRO A 12 -51.26 -31.69 -78.70
C PRO A 12 -50.88 -30.23 -78.36
N PRO A 13 -50.03 -29.98 -77.36
CA PRO A 13 -49.39 -28.67 -77.23
C PRO A 13 -48.15 -28.58 -78.13
N ASP A 14 -48.04 -27.41 -78.76
CA ASP A 14 -47.07 -26.95 -79.75
C ASP A 14 -45.61 -27.32 -79.51
N ARG A 15 -44.99 -27.88 -80.56
CA ARG A 15 -43.60 -27.61 -80.89
C ARG A 15 -43.54 -26.20 -81.48
N ASP A 16 -43.09 -25.23 -80.69
CA ASP A 16 -42.28 -24.08 -81.12
C ASP A 16 -42.25 -23.03 -80.00
N ARG A 17 -41.36 -23.25 -79.02
CA ARG A 17 -40.67 -22.15 -78.34
C ARG A 17 -39.20 -22.52 -78.26
N LEU A 18 -38.47 -22.06 -79.27
CA LEU A 18 -37.03 -21.89 -79.23
C LEU A 18 -36.65 -21.22 -77.92
N ALA A 19 -35.75 -21.85 -77.16
CA ALA A 19 -35.08 -21.22 -76.04
C ALA A 19 -34.28 -20.00 -76.54
N PRO A 20 -34.32 -18.85 -75.83
CA PRO A 20 -33.34 -17.80 -76.03
C PRO A 20 -31.96 -18.29 -75.54
N PRO A 21 -30.85 -17.79 -76.11
CA PRO A 21 -29.50 -18.27 -75.82
C PRO A 21 -29.12 -18.02 -74.35
N PRO A 22 -28.14 -18.75 -73.79
CA PRO A 22 -27.56 -18.41 -72.50
C PRO A 22 -26.82 -17.08 -72.65
N ASP A 23 -27.48 -16.01 -72.27
CA ASP A 23 -26.85 -14.71 -72.17
C ASP A 23 -25.91 -14.73 -70.97
N SER A 24 -24.65 -14.38 -71.27
CA SER A 24 -23.60 -13.86 -70.40
C SER A 24 -23.61 -14.22 -68.91
N ALA A 25 -22.51 -14.85 -68.48
CA ALA A 25 -22.13 -15.00 -67.09
C ALA A 25 -22.29 -13.69 -66.30
N ASP A 26 -23.27 -13.65 -65.39
CA ASP A 26 -23.26 -12.74 -64.24
C ASP A 26 -22.18 -13.23 -63.27
N GLU A 27 -20.91 -12.90 -63.57
CA GLU A 27 -19.90 -12.75 -62.53
C GLU A 27 -20.35 -11.63 -61.59
N HIS A 28 -21.07 -11.99 -60.52
CA HIS A 28 -21.13 -11.13 -59.34
C HIS A 28 -19.69 -10.90 -58.88
N PRO A 29 -19.15 -9.67 -58.90
CA PRO A 29 -17.86 -9.42 -58.30
C PRO A 29 -18.02 -9.73 -56.82
N ALA A 30 -17.26 -10.70 -56.32
CA ALA A 30 -17.15 -10.92 -54.87
C ALA A 30 -16.81 -9.57 -54.22
N GLU A 31 -17.78 -9.03 -53.49
CA GLU A 31 -17.67 -7.76 -52.79
C GLU A 31 -16.45 -7.87 -51.85
N ARG A 32 -15.34 -7.22 -52.24
CA ARG A 32 -14.14 -7.18 -51.41
C ARG A 32 -14.54 -6.46 -50.12
N PRO A 33 -14.32 -7.05 -48.93
CA PRO A 33 -14.61 -6.37 -47.69
C PRO A 33 -13.82 -5.06 -47.67
N ASP A 34 -14.53 -3.94 -47.52
CA ASP A 34 -13.92 -2.62 -47.39
C ASP A 34 -12.79 -2.67 -46.35
N PRO A 35 -11.58 -2.17 -46.67
CA PRO A 35 -10.53 -2.08 -45.67
C PRO A 35 -11.06 -1.22 -44.52
N PRO A 36 -10.88 -1.64 -43.25
CA PRO A 36 -11.38 -0.87 -42.12
C PRO A 36 -10.86 0.56 -42.21
N SER A 37 -11.77 1.54 -42.26
CA SER A 37 -11.42 2.94 -42.47
C SER A 37 -10.39 3.38 -41.42
N ARG A 38 -9.26 3.95 -41.85
CA ARG A 38 -8.15 4.41 -40.97
C ARG A 38 -8.63 5.25 -39.77
N ALA A 39 -9.75 5.97 -39.95
CA ALA A 39 -10.43 6.72 -38.90
C ALA A 39 -10.95 5.85 -37.73
N ARG A 40 -11.55 4.68 -38.00
CA ARG A 40 -12.03 3.75 -36.94
C ARG A 40 -10.88 3.16 -36.11
N THR A 41 -9.73 2.90 -36.72
CA THR A 41 -8.52 2.41 -36.02
C THR A 41 -7.84 3.49 -35.17
N ALA A 42 -7.87 4.77 -35.57
CA ALA A 42 -7.27 5.86 -34.80
C ALA A 42 -7.96 6.08 -33.44
N HIS A 43 -9.29 5.93 -33.37
CA HIS A 43 -10.05 6.11 -32.13
C HIS A 43 -9.79 5.03 -31.06
N LEU A 44 -9.29 3.84 -31.45
CA LEU A 44 -9.04 2.73 -30.52
C LEU A 44 -7.84 2.99 -29.60
N TRP A 45 -6.87 3.81 -30.03
CA TRP A 45 -5.63 4.08 -29.26
C TRP A 45 -5.70 5.34 -28.40
N ILE A 46 -6.66 6.24 -28.64
CA ILE A 46 -6.79 7.51 -27.90
C ILE A 46 -7.08 7.24 -26.42
N ALA A 47 -8.04 6.37 -26.11
CA ALA A 47 -8.41 6.05 -24.74
C ALA A 47 -7.28 5.42 -23.90
N PRO A 48 -6.54 4.40 -24.37
CA PRO A 48 -5.42 3.84 -23.60
C PRO A 48 -4.24 4.81 -23.47
N ILE A 49 -3.94 5.63 -24.48
CA ILE A 49 -2.89 6.66 -24.38
C ILE A 49 -3.30 7.71 -23.34
N ALA A 50 -4.52 8.25 -23.44
CA ALA A 50 -5.02 9.21 -22.47
C ALA A 50 -5.00 8.65 -21.04
N LEU A 51 -5.40 7.38 -20.86
CA LEU A 51 -5.36 6.73 -19.55
C LEU A 51 -3.91 6.56 -19.04
N ALA A 52 -2.97 6.14 -19.91
CA ALA A 52 -1.57 6.02 -19.54
C ALA A 52 -0.99 7.37 -19.09
N THR A 53 -1.30 8.46 -19.81
CA THR A 53 -0.90 9.81 -19.43
C THR A 53 -1.49 10.23 -18.09
N LEU A 54 -2.80 10.01 -17.87
CA LEU A 54 -3.45 10.35 -16.60
C LEU A 54 -2.84 9.59 -15.41
N LEU A 55 -2.57 8.29 -15.57
CA LEU A 55 -1.94 7.47 -14.54
C LEU A 55 -0.48 7.87 -14.30
N GLY A 56 0.28 8.16 -15.37
CA GLY A 56 1.64 8.68 -15.28
C GLY A 56 1.70 10.00 -14.52
N SER A 57 0.80 10.94 -14.83
CA SER A 57 0.67 12.21 -14.12
C SER A 57 0.28 12.01 -12.65
N LEU A 58 -0.64 11.09 -12.36
CA LEU A 58 -1.04 10.78 -10.99
C LEU A 58 0.14 10.23 -10.17
N VAL A 59 0.90 9.28 -10.74
CA VAL A 59 2.12 8.75 -10.13
C VAL A 59 3.15 9.84 -9.89
N ALA A 60 3.36 10.74 -10.87
CA ALA A 60 4.30 11.85 -10.74
C ALA A 60 3.89 12.82 -9.62
N VAL A 61 2.63 13.23 -9.58
CA VAL A 61 2.10 14.13 -8.53
C VAL A 61 2.24 13.51 -7.16
N LEU A 62 1.86 12.24 -6.98
CA LEU A 62 2.01 11.53 -5.71
C LEU A 62 3.50 11.38 -5.32
N ALA A 63 4.38 11.04 -6.26
CA ALA A 63 5.80 10.92 -6.00
C ALA A 63 6.44 12.25 -5.56
N LEU A 64 6.03 13.37 -6.17
CA LEU A 64 6.44 14.71 -5.74
C LEU A 64 5.90 15.02 -4.34
N THR A 65 4.62 14.70 -4.09
CA THR A 65 3.96 14.90 -2.79
C THR A 65 4.68 14.15 -1.66
N PHE A 66 5.12 12.91 -1.89
CA PHE A 66 5.84 12.14 -0.88
C PHE A 66 7.28 12.62 -0.66
N ARG A 67 7.96 13.11 -1.70
CA ARG A 67 9.36 13.58 -1.60
C ARG A 67 9.51 14.98 -1.01
N GLY A 68 8.52 15.85 -1.18
CA GLY A 68 8.53 17.21 -0.59
C GLY A 68 8.24 17.17 0.91
N ASP A 69 8.78 18.10 1.71
CA ASP A 69 8.53 18.15 3.16
C ASP A 69 7.32 19.03 3.57
N ASP A 70 6.31 19.11 2.69
CA ASP A 70 5.23 20.11 2.76
C ASP A 70 4.20 19.91 3.89
N PHE A 71 4.16 18.76 4.57
CA PHE A 71 3.15 18.49 5.60
C PHE A 71 3.25 19.46 6.78
N HIS A 72 4.46 19.69 7.27
CA HIS A 72 4.73 20.62 8.36
C HIS A 72 5.14 22.02 7.86
N THR A 73 5.67 22.12 6.63
CA THR A 73 6.28 23.37 6.11
C THR A 73 5.39 24.15 5.15
N ALA A 74 4.50 23.48 4.39
CA ALA A 74 3.70 24.10 3.33
C ALA A 74 2.33 23.39 3.12
N PRO A 75 1.44 23.38 4.13
CA PRO A 75 0.18 22.62 4.09
C PRO A 75 -0.78 23.02 2.95
N GLY A 76 -0.72 24.28 2.49
CA GLY A 76 -1.51 24.74 1.34
C GLY A 76 -1.05 24.11 0.03
N ALA A 77 0.27 24.02 -0.20
CA ALA A 77 0.83 23.34 -1.35
C ALA A 77 0.48 21.85 -1.32
N LEU A 78 0.58 21.21 -0.16
CA LEU A 78 0.18 19.81 0.02
C LEU A 78 -1.31 19.59 -0.34
N SER A 79 -2.19 20.48 0.13
CA SER A 79 -3.63 20.41 -0.16
C SER A 79 -3.92 20.52 -1.66
N LEU A 80 -3.20 21.39 -2.37
CA LEU A 80 -3.30 21.52 -3.82
C LEU A 80 -2.85 20.25 -4.55
N HIS A 81 -1.72 19.65 -4.16
CA HIS A 81 -1.26 18.40 -4.74
C HIS A 81 -2.28 17.26 -4.56
N TYR A 82 -2.90 17.17 -3.38
CA TYR A 82 -3.99 16.21 -3.16
C TYR A 82 -5.20 16.50 -4.05
N ALA A 83 -5.62 17.76 -4.19
CA ALA A 83 -6.73 18.12 -5.08
C ALA A 83 -6.45 17.72 -6.54
N ILE A 84 -5.22 17.95 -7.02
CA ILE A 84 -4.77 17.52 -8.36
C ILE A 84 -4.81 15.98 -8.48
N ALA A 85 -4.30 15.26 -7.48
CA ALA A 85 -4.31 13.79 -7.47
C ALA A 85 -5.74 13.23 -7.53
N TRP A 86 -6.68 13.79 -6.78
CA TRP A 86 -8.10 13.40 -6.82
C TRP A 86 -8.76 13.69 -8.17
N ALA A 87 -8.45 14.82 -8.81
CA ALA A 87 -8.95 15.15 -10.15
C ALA A 87 -8.42 14.18 -11.21
N LEU A 88 -7.12 13.87 -11.19
CA LEU A 88 -6.48 12.91 -12.08
C LEU A 88 -7.07 11.49 -11.89
N PHE A 89 -7.27 11.08 -10.63
CA PHE A 89 -7.91 9.82 -10.28
C PHE A 89 -9.33 9.73 -10.87
N ALA A 90 -10.17 10.75 -10.66
CA ALA A 90 -11.54 10.77 -11.17
C ALA A 90 -11.57 10.68 -12.71
N ALA A 91 -10.69 11.42 -13.40
CA ALA A 91 -10.56 11.38 -14.84
C ALA A 91 -10.08 10.00 -15.35
N ALA A 92 -9.10 9.38 -14.68
CA ALA A 92 -8.62 8.04 -15.02
C ALA A 92 -9.72 6.97 -14.81
N ALA A 93 -10.40 7.00 -13.67
CA ALA A 93 -11.51 6.10 -13.33
C ALA A 93 -12.71 6.23 -14.28
N TRP A 94 -12.96 7.44 -14.80
CA TRP A 94 -13.94 7.64 -15.87
C TRP A 94 -13.47 7.07 -17.21
N THR A 95 -12.21 7.33 -17.57
CA THR A 95 -11.63 6.97 -18.87
C THR A 95 -11.51 5.45 -19.05
N VAL A 96 -11.16 4.69 -17.99
CA VAL A 96 -11.01 3.23 -18.07
C VAL A 96 -12.30 2.50 -18.48
N ARG A 97 -13.47 3.12 -18.27
CA ARG A 97 -14.78 2.58 -18.69
C ARG A 97 -14.90 2.43 -20.21
N ARG A 98 -14.03 3.09 -20.97
CA ARG A 98 -13.98 3.02 -22.44
C ARG A 98 -13.18 1.82 -22.97
N LEU A 99 -12.45 1.12 -22.09
CA LEU A 99 -11.57 0.01 -22.47
C LEU A 99 -12.28 -1.35 -22.37
N GLY A 100 -11.78 -2.34 -23.12
CA GLY A 100 -12.18 -3.73 -22.95
C GLY A 100 -11.67 -4.31 -21.63
N ALA A 101 -12.37 -5.30 -21.07
CA ALA A 101 -12.08 -5.85 -19.73
C ALA A 101 -10.62 -6.32 -19.55
N ARG A 102 -10.02 -6.96 -20.56
CA ARG A 102 -8.62 -7.44 -20.49
C ARG A 102 -7.64 -6.27 -20.39
N GLN A 103 -7.80 -5.27 -21.24
CA GLN A 103 -6.94 -4.10 -21.26
C GLN A 103 -7.11 -3.24 -19.99
N ALA A 104 -8.36 -3.04 -19.56
CA ALA A 104 -8.67 -2.38 -18.29
C ALA A 104 -8.01 -3.10 -17.10
N ALA A 105 -8.05 -4.44 -17.05
CA ALA A 105 -7.43 -5.20 -15.97
C ALA A 105 -5.91 -4.99 -15.91
N VAL A 106 -5.23 -4.91 -17.06
CA VAL A 106 -3.79 -4.61 -17.12
C VAL A 106 -3.50 -3.22 -16.55
N PHE A 107 -4.23 -2.19 -17.01
CA PHE A 107 -4.07 -0.82 -16.48
C PHE A 107 -4.38 -0.76 -14.98
N VAL A 108 -5.43 -1.43 -14.51
CA VAL A 108 -5.81 -1.44 -13.10
C VAL A 108 -4.72 -2.05 -12.24
N LEU A 109 -4.17 -3.20 -12.65
CA LEU A 109 -3.12 -3.87 -11.90
C LEU A 109 -1.79 -3.10 -11.94
N VAL A 110 -1.32 -2.73 -13.13
CA VAL A 110 -0.03 -2.05 -13.31
C VAL A 110 -0.07 -0.63 -12.74
N GLY A 111 -1.13 0.12 -13.04
CA GLY A 111 -1.34 1.46 -12.49
C GLY A 111 -1.51 1.43 -10.98
N GLY A 112 -2.22 0.44 -10.43
CA GLY A 112 -2.37 0.28 -8.98
C GLY A 112 -1.05 -0.05 -8.29
N ALA A 113 -0.22 -0.91 -8.88
CA ALA A 113 1.12 -1.19 -8.36
C ALA A 113 2.04 0.04 -8.42
N ALA A 114 2.03 0.79 -9.52
CA ALA A 114 2.82 2.01 -9.67
C ALA A 114 2.40 3.09 -8.67
N ILE A 115 1.10 3.30 -8.48
CA ILE A 115 0.54 4.23 -7.49
C ILE A 115 0.91 3.78 -6.08
N ALA A 116 0.71 2.50 -5.73
CA ALA A 116 1.11 1.97 -4.42
C ALA A 116 2.61 2.18 -4.13
N ALA A 117 3.48 1.96 -5.13
CA ALA A 117 4.93 2.14 -4.97
C ALA A 117 5.34 3.58 -4.62
N THR A 118 4.54 4.59 -4.96
CA THR A 118 4.84 5.99 -4.58
C THR A 118 4.89 6.19 -3.06
N GLY A 119 4.10 5.44 -2.28
CA GLY A 119 4.10 5.53 -0.82
C GLY A 119 5.40 5.03 -0.16
N LEU A 120 6.24 4.28 -0.90
CA LEU A 120 7.55 3.79 -0.44
C LEU A 120 8.66 4.84 -0.55
N LEU A 121 8.38 6.00 -1.18
CA LEU A 121 9.40 7.01 -1.48
C LEU A 121 9.82 7.84 -0.26
N ALA A 122 9.10 7.73 0.85
CA ALA A 122 9.33 8.50 2.06
C ALA A 122 8.91 7.70 3.32
N PRO A 123 9.44 8.04 4.51
CA PRO A 123 8.89 7.57 5.77
C PRO A 123 7.44 8.07 5.98
N PRO A 124 6.69 7.51 6.95
CA PRO A 124 5.34 7.94 7.30
C PRO A 124 5.29 9.44 7.57
N ARG A 125 4.32 10.12 6.94
CA ARG A 125 4.24 11.59 6.99
C ARG A 125 3.05 12.13 7.77
N THR A 126 1.89 11.48 7.66
CA THR A 126 0.64 12.00 8.25
C THR A 126 0.19 11.22 9.48
N SER A 127 0.92 10.15 9.85
CA SER A 127 0.66 9.33 11.03
C SER A 127 1.95 8.71 11.57
N THR A 128 1.99 8.50 12.89
CA THR A 128 3.08 7.81 13.59
C THR A 128 2.73 6.38 14.03
N ASP A 129 1.56 5.87 13.65
CA ASP A 129 1.07 4.55 14.09
C ASP A 129 2.00 3.41 13.63
N ALA A 130 2.68 3.56 12.48
CA ALA A 130 3.68 2.60 12.01
C ALA A 130 4.79 2.32 13.04
N TYR A 131 5.17 3.31 13.86
CA TYR A 131 6.15 3.13 14.91
C TYR A 131 5.61 2.29 16.07
N ARG A 132 4.30 2.37 16.33
CA ARG A 132 3.64 1.48 17.30
C ARG A 132 3.61 0.04 16.80
N TYR A 133 3.28 -0.19 15.53
CA TYR A 133 3.32 -1.53 14.92
C TYR A 133 4.72 -2.16 15.03
N ALA A 134 5.76 -1.38 14.75
CA ALA A 134 7.14 -1.84 14.86
C ALA A 134 7.53 -2.17 16.31
N TRP A 135 7.04 -1.38 17.28
CA TRP A 135 7.25 -1.62 18.70
C TRP A 135 6.56 -2.90 19.19
N ASP A 136 5.26 -3.04 18.91
CA ASP A 136 4.49 -4.18 19.41
C ASP A 136 5.04 -5.50 18.85
N GLY A 137 5.42 -5.52 17.56
CA GLY A 137 6.11 -6.66 16.94
C GLY A 137 7.45 -7.01 17.61
N ARG A 138 8.20 -6.00 18.10
CA ARG A 138 9.44 -6.22 18.87
C ARG A 138 9.17 -6.79 20.25
N VAL A 139 8.20 -6.22 20.98
CA VAL A 139 7.83 -6.67 22.33
C VAL A 139 7.40 -8.14 22.28
N GLN A 140 6.57 -8.50 21.30
CA GLN A 140 6.18 -9.87 21.03
C GLN A 140 7.37 -10.78 20.67
N ALA A 141 8.32 -10.29 19.87
CA ALA A 141 9.51 -11.07 19.50
C ALA A 141 10.44 -11.35 20.70
N ALA A 142 10.40 -10.51 21.73
CA ALA A 142 11.07 -10.74 23.02
C ALA A 142 10.31 -11.69 23.96
N GLY A 143 9.16 -12.22 23.53
CA GLY A 143 8.33 -13.14 24.33
C GLY A 143 7.43 -12.42 25.35
N ILE A 144 7.25 -11.10 25.23
CA ILE A 144 6.43 -10.29 26.12
C ILE A 144 5.12 -9.94 25.41
N SER A 145 3.98 -9.99 26.12
CA SER A 145 2.70 -9.55 25.58
C SER A 145 2.64 -8.01 25.52
N PRO A 146 2.30 -7.41 24.36
CA PRO A 146 2.21 -5.95 24.21
C PRO A 146 1.02 -5.35 24.98
N TYR A 147 0.13 -6.19 25.52
CA TYR A 147 -0.98 -5.77 26.38
C TYR A 147 -0.55 -5.56 27.84
N ASP A 148 0.59 -6.12 28.25
CA ASP A 148 0.99 -6.17 29.66
C ASP A 148 1.61 -4.84 30.13
N TYR A 149 2.35 -4.17 29.24
CA TYR A 149 3.14 -2.98 29.56
C TYR A 149 3.01 -1.92 28.48
N ALA A 150 2.89 -0.66 28.89
CA ALA A 150 2.95 0.47 27.96
C ALA A 150 4.41 0.67 27.47
N PRO A 151 4.65 1.24 26.28
CA PRO A 151 6.01 1.44 25.77
C PRO A 151 6.94 2.21 26.70
N GLU A 152 6.41 3.17 27.47
CA GLU A 152 7.18 3.95 28.45
C GLU A 152 7.42 3.22 29.78
N ASP A 153 6.88 2.02 29.98
CA ASP A 153 7.06 1.23 31.19
C ASP A 153 8.54 0.83 31.37
N PRO A 154 9.17 1.08 32.54
CA PRO A 154 10.56 0.71 32.82
C PRO A 154 10.90 -0.77 32.56
N ALA A 155 9.94 -1.69 32.68
CA ALA A 155 10.14 -3.11 32.38
C ALA A 155 10.57 -3.35 30.93
N LEU A 156 10.17 -2.48 30.00
CA LEU A 156 10.50 -2.58 28.58
C LEU A 156 11.75 -1.75 28.19
N ALA A 157 12.45 -1.15 29.16
CA ALA A 157 13.58 -0.25 28.88
C ALA A 157 14.69 -0.90 28.04
N SER A 158 14.95 -2.20 28.22
CA SER A 158 15.96 -2.96 27.47
C SER A 158 15.62 -3.12 25.97
N LEU A 159 14.34 -2.97 25.59
CA LEU A 159 13.88 -3.11 24.19
C LEU A 159 13.90 -1.77 23.43
N ARG A 160 14.12 -0.65 24.13
CA ARG A 160 14.12 0.71 23.56
C ARG A 160 15.43 0.98 22.83
N ASP A 161 15.41 0.92 21.50
CA ASP A 161 16.56 1.31 20.68
C ASP A 161 16.58 2.82 20.39
N ARG A 162 17.70 3.30 19.83
CA ARG A 162 17.86 4.71 19.45
C ARG A 162 17.00 5.14 18.27
N TRP A 163 16.45 4.21 17.49
CA TRP A 163 15.62 4.53 16.33
C TRP A 163 14.19 4.90 16.77
N LEU A 164 13.56 4.09 17.62
CA LEU A 164 12.25 4.35 18.21
C LEU A 164 12.32 5.29 19.41
N PHE A 165 13.38 5.24 20.21
CA PHE A 165 13.59 6.05 21.42
C PHE A 165 14.88 6.88 21.33
N PRO A 166 14.91 7.92 20.48
CA PRO A 166 16.07 8.80 20.39
C PRO A 166 16.30 9.62 21.66
N LYS A 167 17.51 10.18 21.78
CA LYS A 167 17.95 11.04 22.88
C LYS A 167 18.54 12.35 22.38
N GLY A 168 18.62 13.35 23.25
CA GLY A 168 19.31 14.60 22.99
C GLY A 168 18.69 15.39 21.84
N PRO A 169 19.48 15.95 20.92
CA PRO A 169 19.00 16.83 19.84
C PRO A 169 17.91 16.20 18.95
N ALA A 170 17.91 14.88 18.80
CA ALA A 170 16.93 14.14 18.00
C ALA A 170 15.49 14.18 18.56
N CYS A 171 15.30 14.76 19.75
CA CYS A 171 14.01 14.97 20.37
C CYS A 171 13.33 16.30 20.02
N HIS A 172 14.01 17.23 19.35
CA HIS A 172 13.45 18.55 19.01
C HIS A 172 12.67 18.59 17.67
N GLY A 173 12.41 17.43 17.07
CA GLY A 173 11.63 17.33 15.82
C GLY A 173 10.12 17.20 16.05
N PRO A 174 9.29 17.43 15.02
CA PRO A 174 7.87 17.13 15.08
C PRO A 174 7.64 15.64 15.35
N ASP A 175 6.45 15.32 15.85
CA ASP A 175 6.03 13.94 16.08
C ASP A 175 6.99 13.15 17.02
N ARG A 176 7.42 13.82 18.10
CA ARG A 176 8.21 13.24 19.20
C ARG A 176 7.45 13.38 20.50
N ALA A 177 7.16 12.25 21.16
CA ALA A 177 6.57 12.22 22.48
C ALA A 177 7.67 12.13 23.55
N PRO A 178 7.61 12.90 24.65
CA PRO A 178 8.56 12.77 25.74
C PRO A 178 8.42 11.40 26.43
N VAL A 179 9.52 10.83 26.89
CA VAL A 179 9.54 9.56 27.64
C VAL A 179 10.26 9.78 28.95
N ARG A 180 9.69 9.28 30.05
CA ARG A 180 10.36 9.33 31.35
C ARG A 180 11.63 8.47 31.32
N PRO A 181 12.77 8.98 31.80
CA PRO A 181 13.97 8.17 31.95
C PRO A 181 13.65 6.95 32.81
N ALA A 182 14.12 5.77 32.42
CA ALA A 182 14.10 4.63 33.31
C ALA A 182 14.94 4.97 34.56
N PRO A 183 14.50 4.59 35.78
CA PRO A 183 15.33 4.76 36.95
C PRO A 183 16.67 4.03 36.73
N GLU A 184 17.78 4.74 36.88
CA GLU A 184 19.11 4.14 36.82
C GLU A 184 19.18 3.04 37.88
N ARG A 185 19.57 1.82 37.50
CA ARG A 185 19.90 0.81 38.51
C ARG A 185 21.09 1.33 39.31
N PRO A 186 21.05 1.33 40.65
CA PRO A 186 22.19 1.75 41.44
C PRO A 186 23.42 0.92 41.08
N GLU A 187 24.58 1.58 40.94
CA GLU A 187 25.86 1.01 40.50
C GLU A 187 26.42 -0.12 41.41
N THR A 188 25.73 -0.48 42.48
CA THR A 188 26.16 -1.44 43.50
C THR A 188 26.05 -2.92 43.11
N GLU A 189 25.52 -3.27 41.94
CA GLU A 189 25.41 -4.68 41.48
C GLU A 189 26.32 -5.04 40.29
N ARG A 190 27.41 -4.28 40.07
CA ARG A 190 28.45 -4.73 39.13
C ARG A 190 29.32 -5.78 39.84
N PRO A 191 29.40 -7.05 39.37
CA PRO A 191 30.28 -8.02 39.99
C PRO A 191 31.72 -7.50 39.89
N GLU A 192 32.38 -7.37 41.03
CA GLU A 192 33.80 -7.01 41.14
C GLU A 192 34.63 -7.88 40.19
N ALA A 193 35.15 -7.26 39.15
CA ALA A 193 36.14 -7.89 38.30
C ALA A 193 37.40 -8.08 39.16
N ARG A 194 37.72 -9.35 39.46
CA ARG A 194 38.97 -9.72 40.15
C ARG A 194 40.15 -9.08 39.44
N HIS A 195 40.91 -8.27 40.17
CA HIS A 195 42.22 -7.80 39.77
C HIS A 195 43.19 -8.98 39.54
N PRO A 196 43.94 -9.02 38.43
CA PRO A 196 45.20 -9.71 38.38
C PRO A 196 46.32 -8.75 38.81
N GLU A 197 47.01 -9.16 39.87
CA GLU A 197 48.28 -8.68 40.37
C GLU A 197 49.39 -8.91 39.33
N ALA A 198 50.21 -7.90 39.01
CA ALA A 198 51.51 -8.11 38.36
C ALA A 198 52.44 -6.90 38.55
N GLY A 199 53.65 -7.18 39.02
CA GLY A 199 54.67 -6.22 39.41
C GLY A 199 55.46 -5.53 38.27
N ARG A 200 56.12 -4.45 38.70
CA ARG A 200 57.22 -3.60 38.14
C ARG A 200 58.28 -4.29 37.22
N PRO A 201 59.24 -3.54 36.61
CA PRO A 201 59.44 -2.07 36.53
C PRO A 201 59.77 -1.51 35.11
N THR A 202 59.79 -0.18 35.04
CA THR A 202 60.33 0.75 34.02
C THR A 202 61.81 0.54 33.63
N PRO A 203 62.24 1.09 32.48
CA PRO A 203 63.49 1.87 32.47
C PRO A 203 63.40 3.23 31.74
N GLU A 204 63.77 4.26 32.49
CA GLU A 204 64.76 5.33 32.25
C GLU A 204 65.09 5.89 30.83
N ARG A 205 64.83 7.21 30.69
CA ARG A 205 65.55 8.33 30.04
C ARG A 205 66.43 8.12 28.78
N ALA A 206 66.19 8.99 27.79
CA ALA A 206 67.23 9.75 27.09
C ALA A 206 66.72 11.17 26.74
N ALA A 207 67.58 12.18 26.92
CA ALA A 207 67.31 13.62 26.80
C ALA A 207 67.91 14.21 25.48
N PRO A 208 68.12 15.53 25.30
CA PRO A 208 67.41 16.35 24.30
C PRO A 208 68.28 16.87 23.13
N GLY A 209 67.67 17.12 21.97
CA GLY A 209 68.30 17.74 20.80
C GLY A 209 67.84 19.19 20.56
N ARG A 210 68.80 20.09 20.37
CA ARG A 210 68.73 21.57 20.28
C ARG A 210 68.21 22.13 18.93
N PRO A 211 67.93 23.45 18.85
CA PRO A 211 67.19 24.12 17.76
C PRO A 211 68.10 24.73 16.67
N ILE A 212 67.54 25.04 15.49
CA ILE A 212 68.17 25.89 14.45
C ILE A 212 67.14 26.92 13.89
N PRO A 213 67.55 28.17 13.56
CA PRO A 213 66.66 29.32 13.39
C PRO A 213 66.52 29.84 11.94
N GLY A 214 65.46 30.63 11.70
CA GLY A 214 65.46 31.78 10.77
C GLY A 214 64.81 31.61 9.38
N GLY A 215 63.85 32.47 9.05
CA GLY A 215 63.35 32.75 7.68
C GLY A 215 61.99 33.47 7.67
N PRO A 216 61.72 34.45 6.78
CA PRO A 216 61.10 35.73 7.17
C PRO A 216 59.58 35.85 7.00
N ALA A 217 59.06 36.88 7.67
CA ALA A 217 57.69 37.35 7.67
C ALA A 217 57.19 37.79 6.28
N LEU A 218 55.96 37.39 5.96
CA LEU A 218 55.12 38.06 4.97
C LEU A 218 53.77 38.38 5.61
N GLY A 219 53.40 39.65 5.53
CA GLY A 219 52.20 40.20 6.13
C GLY A 219 50.93 39.61 5.53
N GLY A 220 49.95 39.39 6.40
CA GLY A 220 48.60 38.98 6.06
C GLY A 220 47.65 39.53 7.12
N THR A 221 46.95 40.59 6.74
CA THR A 221 45.75 41.18 7.32
C THR A 221 44.96 40.28 8.29
N HIS A 222 44.72 40.76 9.50
CA HIS A 222 43.68 40.25 10.40
C HIS A 222 42.28 40.44 9.79
N PRO A 223 41.44 39.39 9.77
CA PRO A 223 40.01 39.53 10.00
C PRO A 223 39.71 39.12 11.45
N ARG A 224 38.80 39.88 12.08
CA ARG A 224 38.23 39.59 13.40
C ARG A 224 37.84 38.11 13.49
N ALA A 225 38.28 37.43 14.54
CA ALA A 225 37.70 36.17 14.97
C ALA A 225 36.25 36.44 15.40
N ASP A 226 35.30 35.80 14.73
CA ASP A 226 33.94 35.65 15.25
C ASP A 226 34.01 34.95 16.62
N PRO A 227 33.19 35.33 17.61
CA PRO A 227 33.17 34.59 18.87
C PRO A 227 32.64 33.19 18.58
N ALA A 228 33.41 32.19 19.00
CA ALA A 228 32.99 30.79 19.03
C ALA A 228 31.61 30.69 19.72
N PRO A 229 30.71 29.81 19.27
CA PRO A 229 29.44 29.62 19.95
C PRO A 229 29.72 29.15 21.38
N ASP A 230 29.19 29.88 22.35
CA ASP A 230 29.21 29.54 23.77
C ASP A 230 28.87 28.05 23.92
N HIS A 231 29.86 27.26 24.30
CA HIS A 231 29.63 25.96 24.91
C HIS A 231 28.97 26.24 26.25
N ALA A 232 27.64 26.36 26.24
CA ALA A 232 26.82 26.37 27.43
C ALA A 232 27.17 25.12 28.24
N HIS A 233 27.91 25.34 29.33
CA HIS A 233 28.16 24.36 30.35
C HIS A 233 26.81 23.86 30.87
N SER A 234 26.39 22.68 30.38
CA SER A 234 25.23 21.98 30.91
C SER A 234 25.56 21.58 32.35
N ALA A 235 24.70 21.99 33.29
CA ALA A 235 24.86 21.67 34.70
C ALA A 235 25.01 20.15 34.91
N PRO A 236 25.90 19.70 35.82
CA PRO A 236 26.03 18.28 36.13
C PRO A 236 24.73 17.82 36.81
N GLY A 237 23.89 17.08 36.08
CA GLY A 237 22.64 16.52 36.61
C GLY A 237 21.43 16.58 35.68
N SER A 238 21.46 17.28 34.54
CA SER A 238 20.37 17.18 33.57
C SER A 238 20.53 15.93 32.73
N ALA A 239 19.80 14.86 33.07
CA ALA A 239 19.70 13.67 32.22
C ALA A 239 19.35 14.09 30.77
N GLU A 240 20.06 13.54 29.78
CA GLU A 240 19.76 13.83 28.37
C GLU A 240 18.27 13.62 28.09
N PRO A 241 17.59 14.56 27.39
CA PRO A 241 16.18 14.42 27.08
C PRO A 241 15.94 13.13 26.29
N GLN A 242 14.96 12.33 26.75
CA GLN A 242 14.54 11.09 26.11
C GLN A 242 13.14 11.27 25.52
N CYS A 243 12.97 10.78 24.30
CA CYS A 243 11.70 10.87 23.59
C CYS A 243 11.48 9.62 22.75
N THR A 244 10.32 9.54 22.12
CA THR A 244 9.96 8.43 21.24
C THR A 244 9.22 8.92 20.00
N ARG A 245 9.36 8.15 18.91
CA ARG A 245 8.55 8.31 17.68
C ARG A 245 7.14 7.74 17.82
N LEU A 246 6.88 6.95 18.87
CA LEU A 246 5.58 6.37 19.13
C LEU A 246 4.59 7.45 19.59
N ASN A 247 3.38 7.40 19.06
CA ASN A 247 2.27 8.12 19.67
C ASN A 247 1.83 7.45 20.98
N ARG A 248 1.37 8.25 21.95
CA ARG A 248 0.78 7.80 23.23
C ARG A 248 1.61 6.72 23.96
N PRO A 249 2.88 6.98 24.30
CA PRO A 249 3.78 5.96 24.86
C PRO A 249 3.37 5.45 26.25
N SER A 250 2.46 6.16 26.93
CA SER A 250 1.85 5.79 28.21
C SER A 250 0.68 4.81 28.11
N VAL A 251 0.25 4.44 26.90
CA VAL A 251 -0.92 3.58 26.69
C VAL A 251 -0.51 2.23 26.11
N HIS A 252 -1.12 1.17 26.63
CA HIS A 252 -1.03 -0.20 26.11
C HIS A 252 -1.52 -0.30 24.66
N THR A 253 -1.18 -1.41 23.99
CA THR A 253 -1.70 -1.66 22.64
C THR A 253 -3.24 -1.70 22.63
N ILE A 254 -3.82 -1.17 21.57
CA ILE A 254 -5.26 -1.25 21.26
C ILE A 254 -5.53 -2.21 20.09
N TYR A 255 -4.48 -2.80 19.52
CA TYR A 255 -4.60 -3.59 18.31
C TYR A 255 -5.08 -5.00 18.64
N PRO A 256 -6.02 -5.59 17.87
CA PRO A 256 -6.50 -6.93 18.17
C PRO A 256 -5.54 -8.02 17.65
N PRO A 257 -5.75 -9.30 18.01
CA PRO A 257 -4.72 -10.34 17.86
C PRO A 257 -4.22 -10.60 16.43
N ALA A 258 -5.03 -10.40 15.38
CA ALA A 258 -4.57 -10.61 14.02
C ALA A 258 -3.66 -9.47 13.53
N ALA A 259 -3.87 -8.25 14.04
CA ALA A 259 -2.94 -7.14 13.82
C ALA A 259 -1.60 -7.41 14.53
N GLU A 260 -1.64 -7.85 15.78
CA GLU A 260 -0.44 -8.23 16.54
C GLU A 260 0.35 -9.33 15.83
N GLY A 261 -0.33 -10.36 15.33
CA GLY A 261 0.30 -11.41 14.52
C GLY A 261 0.98 -10.89 13.25
N TYR A 262 0.38 -9.90 12.58
CA TYR A 262 1.00 -9.24 11.43
C TYR A 262 2.24 -8.43 11.83
N PHE A 263 2.19 -7.68 12.93
CA PHE A 263 3.34 -6.91 13.42
C PHE A 263 4.53 -7.81 13.76
N LEU A 264 4.26 -8.94 14.42
CA LEU A 264 5.27 -9.96 14.74
C LEU A 264 5.85 -10.60 13.47
N LEU A 265 5.01 -10.93 12.50
CA LEU A 265 5.45 -11.47 11.20
C LEU A 265 6.39 -10.49 10.50
N VAL A 266 5.99 -9.22 10.41
CA VAL A 266 6.78 -8.18 9.77
C VAL A 266 8.10 -7.98 10.51
N HIS A 267 8.09 -7.91 11.84
CA HIS A 267 9.30 -7.78 12.65
C HIS A 267 10.29 -8.93 12.41
N ARG A 268 9.81 -10.18 12.38
CA ARG A 268 10.66 -11.35 12.12
C ARG A 268 11.19 -11.42 10.69
N SER A 269 10.45 -10.87 9.73
CA SER A 269 10.87 -10.80 8.33
C SER A 269 11.81 -9.62 8.02
N ALA A 270 11.91 -8.66 8.95
CA ALA A 270 12.67 -7.44 8.75
C ALA A 270 14.18 -7.72 8.84
N PRO A 271 14.98 -7.19 7.90
CA PRO A 271 16.43 -7.15 8.06
C PRO A 271 16.81 -6.41 9.36
N SER A 272 17.90 -6.85 10.00
CA SER A 272 18.38 -6.31 11.28
C SER A 272 18.41 -4.78 11.29
N GLY A 273 17.57 -4.16 12.12
CA GLY A 273 17.59 -2.71 12.38
C GLY A 273 16.57 -1.85 11.63
N SER A 274 15.70 -2.38 10.75
CA SER A 274 14.62 -1.56 10.16
C SER A 274 13.30 -2.31 9.95
N THR A 275 12.28 -1.99 10.74
CA THR A 275 10.92 -2.58 10.60
C THR A 275 10.00 -1.71 9.72
N LEU A 276 10.38 -0.46 9.45
CA LEU A 276 9.53 0.48 8.71
C LEU A 276 9.36 0.13 7.23
N LEU A 277 10.46 -0.09 6.50
CA LEU A 277 10.39 -0.46 5.09
C LEU A 277 9.61 -1.78 4.88
N PRO A 278 9.83 -2.85 5.68
CA PRO A 278 8.99 -4.04 5.66
C PRO A 278 7.49 -3.77 5.89
N LEU A 279 7.13 -2.88 6.83
CA LEU A 279 5.74 -2.49 7.07
C LEU A 279 5.11 -1.80 5.85
N GLN A 280 5.79 -0.81 5.27
CA GLN A 280 5.31 -0.09 4.08
C GLN A 280 5.23 -1.03 2.86
N THR A 281 6.21 -1.91 2.69
CA THR A 281 6.22 -2.94 1.64
C THR A 281 5.04 -3.90 1.79
N GLY A 282 4.76 -4.35 3.02
CA GLY A 282 3.58 -5.15 3.33
C GLY A 282 2.29 -4.43 2.95
N GLY A 283 2.17 -3.14 3.27
CA GLY A 283 1.09 -2.26 2.82
C GLY A 283 0.89 -2.21 1.31
N ALA A 284 1.98 -2.08 0.54
CA ALA A 284 1.94 -2.09 -0.92
C ALA A 284 1.48 -3.45 -1.47
N LEU A 285 2.02 -4.55 -0.91
CA LEU A 285 1.64 -5.91 -1.29
C LEU A 285 0.16 -6.19 -1.00
N LEU A 286 -0.34 -5.79 0.17
CA LEU A 286 -1.76 -5.92 0.54
C LEU A 286 -2.67 -5.12 -0.40
N SER A 287 -2.24 -3.92 -0.81
CA SER A 287 -2.98 -3.07 -1.76
C SER A 287 -3.08 -3.68 -3.16
N VAL A 288 -1.96 -4.23 -3.66
CA VAL A 288 -1.91 -4.94 -4.96
C VAL A 288 -2.68 -6.26 -4.89
N ALA A 289 -2.55 -7.01 -3.79
CA ALA A 289 -3.31 -8.25 -3.58
C ALA A 289 -4.82 -7.99 -3.56
N THR A 290 -5.27 -6.93 -2.90
CA THR A 290 -6.68 -6.52 -2.89
C THR A 290 -7.15 -6.21 -4.31
N THR A 291 -6.35 -5.48 -5.09
CA THR A 291 -6.62 -5.22 -6.51
C THR A 291 -6.75 -6.51 -7.30
N ALA A 292 -5.82 -7.47 -7.13
CA ALA A 292 -5.86 -8.75 -7.81
C ALA A 292 -7.11 -9.57 -7.46
N VAL A 293 -7.50 -9.62 -6.18
CA VAL A 293 -8.73 -10.29 -5.72
C VAL A 293 -9.97 -9.66 -6.35
N LEU A 294 -10.05 -8.32 -6.39
CA LEU A 294 -11.15 -7.59 -7.05
C LEU A 294 -11.22 -7.92 -8.55
N LEU A 295 -10.08 -7.96 -9.24
CA LEU A 295 -10.00 -8.30 -10.67
C LEU A 295 -10.42 -9.76 -10.94
N VAL A 296 -10.01 -10.72 -10.09
CA VAL A 296 -10.44 -12.12 -10.19
C VAL A 296 -11.94 -12.23 -9.97
N ALA A 297 -12.49 -11.50 -9.00
CA ALA A 297 -13.93 -11.47 -8.75
C ALA A 297 -14.72 -10.80 -9.88
N ALA A 298 -14.17 -9.76 -10.51
CA ALA A 298 -14.79 -9.04 -11.62
C ALA A 298 -15.05 -9.95 -12.84
N ARG A 299 -14.16 -10.93 -13.11
CA ARG A 299 -14.32 -11.92 -14.19
C ARG A 299 -15.59 -12.76 -14.07
N ARG A 300 -16.13 -12.90 -12.85
CA ARG A 300 -17.31 -13.73 -12.56
C ARG A 300 -18.61 -12.92 -12.48
N ARG A 301 -18.58 -11.61 -12.81
CA ARG A 301 -19.75 -10.73 -12.79
C ARG A 301 -20.47 -10.75 -14.14
N ARG A 302 -21.75 -10.37 -14.13
CA ARG A 302 -22.59 -10.27 -15.35
C ARG A 302 -22.00 -9.30 -16.38
N ASP A 303 -21.44 -8.19 -15.91
CA ASP A 303 -20.68 -7.24 -16.72
C ASP A 303 -19.22 -7.17 -16.21
N PRO A 304 -18.31 -7.99 -16.78
CA PRO A 304 -16.90 -7.98 -16.42
C PRO A 304 -16.19 -6.68 -16.76
N ARG A 305 -16.65 -5.93 -17.78
CA ARG A 305 -16.02 -4.67 -18.19
C ARG A 305 -16.24 -3.62 -17.12
N LEU A 306 -17.50 -3.41 -16.72
CA LEU A 306 -17.83 -2.46 -15.67
C LEU A 306 -17.25 -2.88 -14.31
N ALA A 307 -17.29 -4.18 -13.97
CA ALA A 307 -16.71 -4.68 -12.73
C ALA A 307 -15.20 -4.47 -12.66
N THR A 308 -14.48 -4.66 -13.77
CA THR A 308 -13.04 -4.38 -13.87
C THR A 308 -12.77 -2.88 -13.73
N ALA A 309 -13.54 -2.03 -14.41
CA ALA A 309 -13.42 -0.59 -14.27
C ALA A 309 -13.67 -0.11 -12.82
N ARG A 310 -14.58 -0.75 -12.08
CA ARG A 310 -14.82 -0.43 -10.65
C ARG A 310 -13.65 -0.80 -9.74
N ALA A 311 -12.86 -1.82 -10.08
CA ALA A 311 -11.66 -2.16 -9.31
C ALA A 311 -10.61 -1.03 -9.34
N ALA A 312 -10.65 -0.17 -10.37
CA ALA A 312 -9.83 1.04 -10.45
C ALA A 312 -10.08 2.03 -9.31
N LEU A 313 -11.30 2.06 -8.76
CA LEU A 313 -11.67 2.95 -7.65
C LEU A 313 -10.90 2.62 -6.37
N TRP A 314 -10.47 1.37 -6.21
CA TRP A 314 -9.53 0.99 -5.16
C TRP A 314 -8.10 1.23 -5.63
N ALA A 315 -7.73 0.62 -6.76
CA ALA A 315 -6.34 0.54 -7.19
C ALA A 315 -5.67 1.90 -7.40
N TRP A 316 -6.41 2.91 -7.84
CA TRP A 316 -5.87 4.23 -8.19
C TRP A 316 -6.28 5.32 -7.21
N CYS A 317 -6.97 4.99 -6.11
CA CYS A 317 -7.39 5.96 -5.11
C CYS A 317 -6.16 6.62 -4.48
N PRO A 318 -6.02 7.96 -4.49
CA PRO A 318 -4.87 8.66 -3.90
C PRO A 318 -4.67 8.36 -2.40
N ALA A 319 -5.73 8.00 -1.67
CA ALA A 319 -5.62 7.66 -0.25
C ALA A 319 -4.93 6.30 0.00
N VAL A 320 -4.97 5.36 -0.95
CA VAL A 320 -4.36 4.03 -0.77
C VAL A 320 -2.84 4.10 -0.58
N PRO A 321 -2.04 4.75 -1.43
CA PRO A 321 -0.60 4.86 -1.19
C PRO A 321 -0.26 5.71 0.04
N VAL A 322 -1.12 6.64 0.45
CA VAL A 322 -0.90 7.44 1.67
C VAL A 322 -1.11 6.56 2.91
N GLU A 323 -2.29 5.96 3.06
CA GLU A 323 -2.64 5.25 4.29
C GLU A 323 -2.10 3.83 4.32
N ALA A 324 -2.32 3.04 3.27
CA ALA A 324 -1.92 1.65 3.27
C ALA A 324 -0.40 1.48 3.15
N VAL A 325 0.28 2.36 2.39
CA VAL A 325 1.71 2.20 2.09
C VAL A 325 2.58 3.14 2.91
N ASN A 326 2.46 4.46 2.73
CA ASN A 326 3.35 5.42 3.39
C ASN A 326 3.19 5.40 4.92
N ASN A 327 1.95 5.47 5.42
CA ASN A 327 1.64 5.33 6.84
C ASN A 327 1.61 3.88 7.33
N ALA A 328 1.70 2.91 6.40
CA ALA A 328 1.66 1.48 6.67
C ALA A 328 0.49 1.05 7.59
N HIS A 329 -0.69 1.66 7.43
CA HIS A 329 -1.84 1.36 8.28
C HIS A 329 -2.30 -0.08 8.14
N ILE A 330 -2.50 -0.72 9.30
CA ILE A 330 -2.97 -2.11 9.41
C ILE A 330 -4.36 -2.34 8.77
N ASP A 331 -5.12 -1.27 8.55
CA ASP A 331 -6.40 -1.27 7.84
C ASP A 331 -6.33 -1.97 6.48
N ALA A 332 -5.19 -1.91 5.78
CA ALA A 332 -4.99 -2.59 4.51
C ALA A 332 -5.18 -4.12 4.60
N LEU A 333 -4.74 -4.74 5.70
CA LEU A 333 -4.95 -6.16 5.96
C LEU A 333 -6.44 -6.45 6.19
N GLY A 334 -7.09 -5.62 7.01
CA GLY A 334 -8.52 -5.70 7.27
C GLY A 334 -9.35 -5.59 5.98
N VAL A 335 -8.98 -4.67 5.07
CA VAL A 335 -9.64 -4.50 3.77
C VAL A 335 -9.48 -5.75 2.90
N LEU A 336 -8.25 -6.28 2.74
CA LEU A 336 -8.01 -7.48 1.94
C LEU A 336 -8.85 -8.66 2.43
N LEU A 337 -8.81 -8.92 3.74
CA LEU A 337 -9.55 -10.01 4.37
C LEU A 337 -11.06 -9.82 4.25
N THR A 338 -11.55 -8.59 4.41
CA THR A 338 -12.98 -8.26 4.23
C THR A 338 -13.43 -8.52 2.79
N VAL A 339 -12.69 -8.02 1.81
CA VAL A 339 -13.00 -8.19 0.38
C VAL A 339 -12.99 -9.67 0.02
N ALA A 340 -11.95 -10.41 0.41
CA ALA A 340 -11.85 -11.84 0.17
C ALA A 340 -12.99 -12.62 0.86
N GLY A 341 -13.32 -12.27 2.11
CA GLY A 341 -14.40 -12.88 2.88
C GLY A 341 -15.77 -12.70 2.24
N LEU A 342 -16.10 -11.47 1.82
CA LEU A 342 -17.35 -11.16 1.11
C LEU A 342 -17.47 -11.87 -0.24
N ILE A 343 -16.36 -12.07 -0.95
CA ILE A 343 -16.33 -12.84 -2.20
C ILE A 343 -16.51 -14.35 -1.94
N ALA A 344 -15.95 -14.86 -0.84
CA ALA A 344 -15.96 -16.28 -0.50
C ALA A 344 -17.28 -16.75 0.12
N VAL A 345 -17.92 -15.94 0.98
CA VAL A 345 -19.15 -16.28 1.74
C VAL A 345 -20.22 -17.01 0.91
N PRO A 346 -20.58 -16.55 -0.31
CA PRO A 346 -21.66 -17.18 -1.08
C PRO A 346 -21.36 -18.62 -1.52
N ARG A 347 -20.08 -19.02 -1.59
CA ARG A 347 -19.64 -20.34 -2.08
C ARG A 347 -18.99 -21.19 -1.00
N ARG A 348 -18.34 -20.57 -0.02
CA ARG A 348 -17.57 -21.23 1.04
C ARG A 348 -17.81 -20.48 2.36
N ARG A 349 -18.96 -20.74 2.99
CA ARG A 349 -19.43 -20.01 4.18
C ARG A 349 -18.42 -20.00 5.32
N ALA A 350 -17.85 -21.16 5.65
CA ALA A 350 -16.86 -21.28 6.73
C ALA A 350 -15.60 -20.46 6.44
N LEU A 351 -15.03 -20.58 5.24
CA LEU A 351 -13.87 -19.78 4.83
C LEU A 351 -14.19 -18.28 4.82
N GLY A 352 -15.33 -17.89 4.26
CA GLY A 352 -15.74 -16.49 4.21
C GLY A 352 -15.95 -15.89 5.60
N GLY A 353 -16.58 -16.64 6.51
CA GLY A 353 -16.75 -16.26 7.92
C GLY A 353 -15.41 -16.16 8.65
N ALA A 354 -14.50 -17.12 8.43
CA ALA A 354 -13.16 -17.08 9.02
C ALA A 354 -12.36 -15.85 8.54
N LEU A 355 -12.43 -15.51 7.25
CA LEU A 355 -11.79 -14.31 6.70
C LEU A 355 -12.37 -13.02 7.28
N LEU A 356 -13.71 -12.93 7.42
CA LEU A 356 -14.36 -11.78 8.04
C LEU A 356 -14.02 -11.65 9.54
N GLY A 357 -13.99 -12.77 10.27
CA GLY A 357 -13.53 -12.81 11.66
C GLY A 357 -12.08 -12.37 11.81
N ALA A 358 -11.19 -12.85 10.93
CA ALA A 358 -9.80 -12.42 10.89
C ALA A 358 -9.67 -10.93 10.54
N ALA A 359 -10.52 -10.39 9.66
CA ALA A 359 -10.57 -8.96 9.36
C ALA A 359 -10.96 -8.14 10.61
N THR A 360 -12.00 -8.56 11.34
CA THR A 360 -12.41 -7.94 12.61
C THR A 360 -11.32 -8.03 13.67
N ALA A 361 -10.57 -9.13 13.71
CA ALA A 361 -9.42 -9.32 14.59
C ALA A 361 -8.16 -8.55 14.11
N ALA A 362 -8.15 -7.98 12.92
CA ALA A 362 -7.10 -7.05 12.47
C ALA A 362 -7.49 -5.60 12.80
N LYS A 363 -8.77 -5.25 12.65
CA LYS A 363 -9.35 -3.96 13.04
C LYS A 363 -10.83 -4.17 13.29
N LEU A 364 -11.41 -3.48 14.28
CA LEU A 364 -12.81 -3.73 14.65
C LEU A 364 -13.82 -3.32 13.56
N LEU A 365 -13.50 -2.32 12.74
CA LEU A 365 -14.37 -1.75 11.70
C LEU A 365 -14.98 -2.78 10.74
N PRO A 366 -14.23 -3.74 10.16
CA PRO A 366 -14.77 -4.86 9.38
C PRO A 366 -15.99 -5.58 9.94
N ALA A 367 -16.24 -5.56 11.26
CA ALA A 367 -17.45 -6.14 11.85
C ALA A 367 -18.75 -5.55 11.28
N VAL A 368 -18.74 -4.30 10.81
CA VAL A 368 -19.91 -3.64 10.20
C VAL A 368 -20.34 -4.29 8.87
N ALA A 369 -19.49 -5.12 8.26
CA ALA A 369 -19.83 -5.88 7.05
C ALA A 369 -20.70 -7.13 7.35
N LEU A 370 -20.81 -7.54 8.62
CA LEU A 370 -21.50 -8.78 9.01
C LEU A 370 -23.00 -8.78 8.68
N PRO A 371 -23.80 -7.73 8.96
CA PRO A 371 -25.22 -7.72 8.59
C PRO A 371 -25.41 -7.92 7.08
N GLY A 372 -24.58 -7.25 6.27
CA GLY A 372 -24.57 -7.42 4.82
C GLY A 372 -24.21 -8.85 4.39
N ALA A 373 -23.18 -9.44 4.99
CA ALA A 373 -22.77 -10.82 4.73
C ALA A 373 -23.85 -11.86 5.11
N LEU A 374 -24.66 -11.58 6.13
CA LEU A 374 -25.71 -12.45 6.65
C LEU A 374 -27.10 -12.23 6.02
N SER A 375 -27.30 -11.15 5.27
CA SER A 375 -28.60 -10.76 4.68
C SER A 375 -29.25 -11.86 3.81
N GLY A 376 -28.46 -12.75 3.19
CA GLY A 376 -28.96 -13.89 2.41
C GLY A 376 -29.21 -15.18 3.20
N VAL A 377 -28.74 -15.26 4.45
CA VAL A 377 -28.96 -16.41 5.34
C VAL A 377 -30.33 -16.31 6.00
N LEU A 378 -30.70 -15.12 6.47
CA LEU A 378 -32.01 -14.87 7.10
C LEU A 378 -33.16 -15.02 6.10
N ALA A 379 -33.00 -14.56 4.85
CA ALA A 379 -34.01 -14.67 3.81
C ALA A 379 -34.31 -16.11 3.36
N ARG A 380 -33.41 -17.08 3.63
CA ARG A 380 -33.66 -18.51 3.37
C ARG A 380 -34.36 -19.22 4.52
N ALA A 381 -34.19 -18.73 5.75
CA ALA A 381 -34.86 -19.30 6.93
C ALA A 381 -36.36 -18.95 6.97
N THR A 382 -36.79 -17.91 6.25
CA THR A 382 -38.17 -17.42 6.22
C THR A 382 -38.96 -17.91 4.99
N LYS A 383 -38.64 -19.07 4.41
CA LYS A 383 -39.56 -19.76 3.49
C LYS A 383 -40.31 -20.87 4.26
N PRO A 384 -41.51 -20.61 4.79
CA PRO A 384 -42.43 -21.68 5.17
C PRO A 384 -42.96 -22.34 3.88
N GLY A 385 -42.80 -23.65 3.76
CA GLY A 385 -43.61 -24.45 2.82
C GLY A 385 -42.89 -25.23 1.72
N GLU A 386 -41.65 -25.68 1.89
CA GLU A 386 -41.16 -26.82 1.07
C GLU A 386 -41.40 -28.14 1.84
N PRO A 387 -42.30 -29.03 1.34
CA PRO A 387 -42.51 -30.33 1.95
C PRO A 387 -41.28 -31.22 1.74
N HIS A 388 -40.88 -31.92 2.81
CA HIS A 388 -39.96 -33.03 2.73
C HIS A 388 -40.62 -34.19 1.98
N THR A 389 -40.20 -34.42 0.75
CA THR A 389 -40.22 -35.74 0.07
C THR A 389 -39.05 -35.83 -0.88
#